data_AF-A0A2W1ZKY4-F1
#
_entry.id   AF-A0A2W1ZKY4-F1
#
_cell.length_a   1.000
_cell.length_b   1.000
_cell.length_c   1.000
_cell.angle_alpha   90.00
_cell.angle_beta   90.00
_cell.angle_gamma   90.00
#
_symmetry.space_group_name_H-M   'P 1'
#
loop_
_entity.id
_entity.type
_entity.pdbx_description
1 polymer ?
#
loop_
_entity_poly.entity_id
_entity_poly.type
_entity_poly.pdbx_seq_one_letter_code
_entity_poly.pdbx_strand_id
1 'polypeptide(L)'
;MTTTTDLAARLRELPDDALERLVLARALPTAALGESGPQHIADFFDLAEALRTDDAVDAAIERLPRRALVALRDGGSPDDLAPAVALGLADGTGAVDDAVAARLAARPELVTDAPGGPAPARPDTSDRQSVADDDRSRAVGAEHAFETLTVLAELLRAADAGSVRELAKGGIGAPLARQLGERTGADAAVVSDRLALLDRVGAAHPEDGSWKVSDAGHAWLRSSWPDRWAMVVHDWRAALDPAVAEVLDLADDDLGDLVSLGRWAYPAGSRWLDAALLDAAGTARILGLAVDGRLTSTGRVLLGDDPEAARTAAAADLPGTVDGVYLQPDLTVIAPGPLTPADDDDLRAVADLEAPGLAARYRVSEDSIRRALRDGRTRDDVVALFTRIGATEVPQPLTYLIDQVATRDGSVVVDRGEGDLGSVLHGTPEQLDLIGVDAELRQLAWERPDLTTLVTKYPPHVVASALGDQRYPAVLAAGARPETRSGPPVRRRAPSRSPEQAARALVERLRLTTERGDAEPEQEWMARQIDMAVRGRTPIRITVRMPDGSERPFSIVPTSVAAGRVRGKDTAVDVERTLPLSLVVGIESDA
;
A
#
# COMPACT_ATOMS: atom_id res chain seq x y z
N MET A 1 15.46 -34.01 -14.75
CA MET A 1 16.39 -32.98 -14.24
C MET A 1 16.34 -31.85 -15.22
N THR A 2 15.68 -30.75 -14.89
CA THR A 2 15.75 -29.54 -15.72
C THR A 2 17.05 -28.83 -15.38
N THR A 3 17.87 -28.57 -16.39
CA THR A 3 19.12 -27.79 -16.29
C THR A 3 18.82 -26.29 -16.33
N THR A 4 19.82 -25.43 -16.05
CA THR A 4 19.69 -23.97 -16.23
C THR A 4 19.20 -23.61 -17.64
N THR A 5 19.65 -24.37 -18.65
CA THR A 5 19.22 -24.19 -20.05
C THR A 5 17.73 -24.50 -20.25
N ASP A 6 17.22 -25.57 -19.63
CA ASP A 6 15.81 -25.94 -19.72
C ASP A 6 14.91 -24.92 -19.03
N LEU A 7 15.34 -24.41 -17.87
CA LEU A 7 14.65 -23.33 -17.18
C LEU A 7 14.66 -22.04 -18.01
N ALA A 8 15.78 -21.65 -18.59
CA ALA A 8 15.88 -20.46 -19.45
C ALA A 8 14.96 -20.55 -20.68
N ALA A 9 14.88 -21.72 -21.31
CA ALA A 9 13.96 -21.96 -22.43
C ALA A 9 12.49 -21.80 -22.01
N ARG A 10 12.11 -22.38 -20.87
CA ARG A 10 10.75 -22.24 -20.32
C ARG A 10 10.40 -20.79 -19.95
N LEU A 11 11.32 -20.06 -19.31
CA LEU A 11 11.12 -18.66 -18.95
C LEU A 11 10.90 -17.79 -20.19
N ARG A 12 11.56 -18.11 -21.30
CA ARG A 12 11.38 -17.42 -22.58
C ARG A 12 9.96 -17.62 -23.14
N GLU A 13 9.36 -18.79 -22.94
CA GLU A 13 8.01 -19.12 -23.42
C GLU A 13 6.87 -18.54 -22.57
N LEU A 14 7.14 -18.12 -21.33
CA LEU A 14 6.12 -17.51 -20.48
C LEU A 14 5.63 -16.18 -21.07
N PRO A 15 4.33 -15.86 -20.97
CA PRO A 15 3.84 -14.53 -21.30
C PRO A 15 4.38 -13.49 -20.31
N ASP A 16 4.48 -12.24 -20.76
CA ASP A 16 5.15 -11.16 -20.01
C ASP A 16 4.55 -10.95 -18.62
N ASP A 17 3.23 -11.01 -18.50
CA ASP A 17 2.53 -10.88 -17.23
C ASP A 17 2.85 -12.03 -16.26
N ALA A 18 3.02 -13.25 -16.74
CA ALA A 18 3.42 -14.38 -15.93
C ALA A 18 4.89 -14.28 -15.51
N LEU A 19 5.76 -13.77 -16.39
CA LEU A 19 7.17 -13.55 -16.08
C LEU A 19 7.35 -12.41 -15.05
N GLU A 20 6.60 -11.33 -15.19
CA GLU A 20 6.56 -10.23 -14.20
C GLU A 20 6.11 -10.74 -12.84
N ARG A 21 5.01 -11.52 -12.78
CA ARG A 21 4.54 -12.15 -11.53
C ARG A 21 5.59 -13.07 -10.91
N LEU A 22 6.28 -13.88 -11.72
CA LEU A 22 7.35 -14.76 -11.24
C LEU A 22 8.50 -13.95 -10.62
N VAL A 23 8.97 -12.90 -11.32
CA VAL A 23 10.06 -12.05 -10.82
C VAL A 23 9.68 -11.38 -9.50
N LEU A 24 8.45 -10.90 -9.38
CA LEU A 24 7.92 -10.32 -8.13
C LEU A 24 7.85 -11.37 -7.01
N ALA A 25 7.28 -12.53 -7.28
CA ALA A 25 7.12 -13.59 -6.29
C ALA A 25 8.46 -14.18 -5.81
N ARG A 26 9.48 -14.15 -6.67
CA ARG A 26 10.84 -14.63 -6.38
C ARG A 26 11.72 -13.62 -5.65
N ALA A 27 11.24 -12.38 -5.46
CA ALA A 27 11.88 -11.33 -4.66
C ALA A 27 13.42 -11.22 -4.88
N LEU A 28 13.85 -11.25 -6.15
CA LEU A 28 15.27 -11.21 -6.49
C LEU A 28 15.94 -9.94 -5.96
N PRO A 29 17.23 -9.98 -5.56
CA PRO A 29 17.94 -8.82 -5.03
C PRO A 29 17.87 -7.62 -5.99
N THR A 30 17.71 -6.40 -5.45
CA THR A 30 17.63 -5.18 -6.28
C THR A 30 18.85 -5.00 -7.19
N ALA A 31 20.03 -5.47 -6.76
CA ALA A 31 21.24 -5.47 -7.56
C ALA A 31 21.11 -6.32 -8.85
N ALA A 32 20.32 -7.39 -8.82
CA ALA A 32 20.06 -8.25 -9.98
C ALA A 32 19.08 -7.62 -10.98
N LEU A 33 18.11 -6.84 -10.48
CA LEU A 33 17.12 -6.12 -11.30
C LEU A 33 17.67 -4.83 -11.93
N GLY A 34 18.85 -4.37 -11.48
CA GLY A 34 19.52 -3.16 -11.96
C GLY A 34 19.84 -3.20 -13.45
N GLU A 35 20.07 -2.01 -14.03
CA GLU A 35 20.41 -1.87 -15.46
C GLU A 35 21.87 -2.20 -15.77
N SER A 36 22.73 -2.25 -14.75
CA SER A 36 24.16 -2.54 -14.89
C SER A 36 24.74 -3.02 -13.56
N GLY A 37 25.78 -3.85 -13.61
CA GLY A 37 26.50 -4.33 -12.44
C GLY A 37 26.91 -5.80 -12.57
N PRO A 38 27.74 -6.30 -11.63
CA PRO A 38 28.27 -7.65 -11.68
C PRO A 38 27.20 -8.74 -11.47
N GLN A 39 26.05 -8.38 -10.87
CA GLN A 39 24.93 -9.29 -10.60
C GLN A 39 23.72 -9.02 -11.52
N HIS A 40 23.83 -8.08 -12.46
CA HIS A 40 22.69 -7.69 -13.29
C HIS A 40 22.25 -8.83 -14.21
N ILE A 41 20.95 -8.97 -14.40
CA ILE A 41 20.36 -9.95 -15.31
C ILE A 41 20.28 -9.35 -16.71
N ALA A 42 21.06 -9.89 -17.65
CA ALA A 42 21.11 -9.42 -19.04
C ALA A 42 20.18 -10.21 -19.97
N ASP A 43 20.01 -11.52 -19.70
CA ASP A 43 19.20 -12.41 -20.51
C ASP A 43 18.48 -13.51 -19.69
N PHE A 44 17.72 -14.36 -20.39
CA PHE A 44 16.95 -15.44 -19.77
C PHE A 44 17.82 -16.50 -19.09
N PHE A 45 19.08 -16.65 -19.50
CA PHE A 45 20.01 -17.57 -18.86
C PHE A 45 20.49 -17.01 -17.53
N ASP A 46 20.87 -15.73 -17.48
CA ASP A 46 21.22 -15.05 -16.23
C ASP A 46 20.05 -15.07 -15.23
N LEU A 47 18.81 -14.91 -15.72
CA LEU A 47 17.61 -15.02 -14.90
C LEU A 47 17.45 -16.43 -14.33
N ALA A 48 17.61 -17.47 -15.17
CA ALA A 48 17.54 -18.87 -14.74
C ALA A 48 18.63 -19.20 -13.70
N GLU A 49 19.85 -18.70 -13.87
CA GLU A 49 20.95 -18.88 -12.91
C GLU A 49 20.66 -18.18 -11.58
N ALA A 50 20.18 -16.93 -11.62
CA ALA A 50 19.79 -16.19 -10.43
C ALA A 50 18.68 -16.90 -9.63
N LEU A 51 17.69 -17.49 -10.33
CA LEU A 51 16.60 -18.26 -9.73
C LEU A 51 17.06 -19.62 -9.16
N ARG A 52 18.18 -20.16 -9.63
CA ARG A 52 18.70 -21.47 -9.19
C ARG A 52 19.74 -21.39 -8.07
N THR A 53 20.09 -20.19 -7.61
CA THR A 53 20.96 -20.02 -6.43
C THR A 53 20.31 -20.64 -5.19
N ASP A 54 21.12 -21.25 -4.30
CA ASP A 54 20.65 -21.88 -3.06
C ASP A 54 19.75 -20.94 -2.25
N ASP A 55 20.15 -19.68 -2.08
CA ASP A 55 19.39 -18.67 -1.35
C ASP A 55 18.04 -18.35 -2.01
N ALA A 56 17.99 -18.26 -3.33
CA ALA A 56 16.75 -17.96 -4.05
C ALA A 56 15.78 -19.16 -4.03
N VAL A 57 16.30 -20.38 -4.17
CA VAL A 57 15.51 -21.61 -4.04
C VAL A 57 14.98 -21.75 -2.61
N ASP A 58 15.82 -21.51 -1.60
CA ASP A 58 15.41 -21.55 -0.20
C ASP A 58 14.31 -20.53 0.09
N ALA A 59 14.49 -19.27 -0.33
CA ALA A 59 13.49 -18.22 -0.16
C ALA A 59 12.14 -18.57 -0.79
N ALA A 60 12.13 -19.27 -1.94
CA ALA A 60 10.89 -19.72 -2.57
C ALA A 60 10.29 -20.95 -1.85
N ILE A 61 11.11 -21.88 -1.36
CA ILE A 61 10.64 -23.01 -0.53
C ILE A 61 10.00 -22.50 0.77
N GLU A 62 10.54 -21.44 1.38
CA GLU A 62 9.97 -20.76 2.56
C GLU A 62 8.56 -20.18 2.30
N ARG A 63 8.14 -20.03 1.04
CA ARG A 63 6.82 -19.54 0.62
C ARG A 63 5.83 -20.66 0.27
N LEU A 64 6.25 -21.93 0.29
CA LEU A 64 5.39 -23.03 -0.12
C LEU A 64 4.56 -23.60 1.03
N PRO A 65 3.25 -23.85 0.81
CA PRO A 65 2.46 -24.61 1.76
C PRO A 65 2.91 -26.08 1.78
N ARG A 66 2.65 -26.78 2.88
CA ARG A 66 3.04 -28.19 3.08
C ARG A 66 2.60 -29.07 1.91
N ARG A 67 1.39 -28.90 1.38
CA ARG A 67 0.88 -29.68 0.24
C ARG A 67 1.77 -29.58 -0.98
N ALA A 68 2.31 -28.38 -1.26
CA ALA A 68 3.22 -28.16 -2.38
C ALA A 68 4.60 -28.77 -2.13
N LEU A 69 5.12 -28.69 -0.90
CA LEU A 69 6.40 -29.33 -0.52
C LEU A 69 6.35 -30.85 -0.67
N VAL A 70 5.24 -31.47 -0.25
CA VAL A 70 5.02 -32.91 -0.44
C VAL A 70 4.91 -33.25 -1.93
N ALA A 71 4.12 -32.48 -2.69
CA ALA A 71 3.93 -32.74 -4.11
C ALA A 71 5.23 -32.59 -4.92
N LEU A 72 6.13 -31.68 -4.52
CA LEU A 72 7.46 -31.57 -5.10
C LEU A 72 8.35 -32.81 -4.82
N ARG A 73 8.16 -33.49 -3.70
CA ARG A 73 8.94 -34.69 -3.35
C ARG A 73 8.38 -35.95 -4.01
N ASP A 74 7.07 -36.17 -3.86
CA ASP A 74 6.43 -37.45 -4.17
C ASP A 74 5.67 -37.45 -5.51
N GLY A 75 5.57 -36.28 -6.15
CA GLY A 75 4.54 -36.02 -7.15
C GLY A 75 3.20 -35.72 -6.50
N GLY A 76 2.33 -34.99 -7.21
CA GLY A 76 1.02 -34.61 -6.69
C GLY A 76 0.07 -34.19 -7.79
N SER A 77 -1.12 -33.75 -7.39
CA SER A 77 -2.07 -33.18 -8.34
C SER A 77 -1.53 -31.86 -8.92
N PRO A 78 -1.98 -31.43 -10.11
CA PRO A 78 -1.65 -30.10 -10.64
C PRO A 78 -1.97 -28.96 -9.65
N ASP A 79 -3.03 -29.10 -8.85
CA ASP A 79 -3.44 -28.11 -7.86
C ASP A 79 -2.48 -28.04 -6.66
N ASP A 80 -1.92 -29.18 -6.24
CA ASP A 80 -0.91 -29.23 -5.18
C ASP A 80 0.43 -28.64 -5.63
N LEU A 81 0.78 -28.83 -6.91
CA LEU A 81 2.00 -28.29 -7.50
C LEU A 81 1.86 -26.84 -7.94
N ALA A 82 0.65 -26.31 -8.11
CA ALA A 82 0.41 -24.96 -8.63
C ALA A 82 1.22 -23.85 -7.93
N PRO A 83 1.35 -23.82 -6.58
CA PRO A 83 2.20 -22.82 -5.91
C PRO A 83 3.69 -22.95 -6.28
N ALA A 84 4.19 -24.17 -6.42
CA ALA A 84 5.57 -24.43 -6.82
C ALA A 84 5.83 -24.10 -8.30
N VAL A 85 4.86 -24.36 -9.17
CA VAL A 85 4.92 -23.98 -10.60
C VAL A 85 4.90 -22.46 -10.74
N ALA A 86 4.08 -21.74 -9.97
CA ALA A 86 4.04 -20.28 -9.95
C ALA A 86 5.36 -19.63 -9.53
N LEU A 87 6.14 -20.33 -8.68
CA LEU A 87 7.49 -19.91 -8.27
C LEU A 87 8.61 -20.48 -9.15
N GLY A 88 8.28 -21.15 -10.27
CA GLY A 88 9.25 -21.72 -11.20
C GLY A 88 10.07 -22.89 -10.63
N LEU A 89 9.61 -23.52 -9.55
CA LEU A 89 10.30 -24.64 -8.88
C LEU A 89 10.01 -25.99 -9.55
N ALA A 90 8.87 -26.08 -10.25
CA ALA A 90 8.46 -27.21 -11.07
C ALA A 90 7.86 -26.71 -12.40
N ASP A 91 7.66 -27.62 -13.36
CA ASP A 91 6.89 -27.36 -14.57
C ASP A 91 5.42 -27.82 -14.49
N GLY A 92 4.63 -27.43 -15.49
CA GLY A 92 3.21 -27.80 -15.57
C GLY A 92 2.96 -29.30 -15.77
N THR A 93 4.01 -30.10 -16.03
CA THR A 93 3.97 -31.57 -16.07
C THR A 93 4.33 -32.21 -14.73
N GLY A 94 4.77 -31.40 -13.75
CA GLY A 94 5.24 -31.83 -12.44
C GLY A 94 6.72 -32.19 -12.38
N ALA A 95 7.51 -31.91 -13.43
CA ALA A 95 8.95 -32.10 -13.38
C ALA A 95 9.59 -31.02 -12.49
N VAL A 96 10.34 -31.47 -11.48
CA VAL A 96 11.00 -30.60 -10.50
C VAL A 96 12.41 -30.27 -10.94
N ASP A 97 12.81 -29.02 -10.71
CA ASP A 97 14.16 -28.56 -10.98
C ASP A 97 15.19 -29.27 -10.10
N ASP A 98 16.35 -29.64 -10.67
CA ASP A 98 17.35 -30.43 -9.96
C ASP A 98 17.98 -29.66 -8.78
N ALA A 99 18.13 -28.33 -8.90
CA ALA A 99 18.56 -27.50 -7.78
C ALA A 99 17.52 -27.57 -6.64
N VAL A 100 16.22 -27.52 -6.99
CA VAL A 100 15.12 -27.63 -6.02
C VAL A 100 15.09 -29.00 -5.36
N ALA A 101 15.20 -30.07 -6.14
CA ALA A 101 15.24 -31.43 -5.63
C ALA A 101 16.42 -31.64 -4.67
N ALA A 102 17.60 -31.11 -4.99
CA ALA A 102 18.76 -31.16 -4.11
C ALA A 102 18.52 -30.41 -2.79
N ARG A 103 17.92 -29.21 -2.83
CA ARG A 103 17.60 -28.41 -1.64
C ARG A 103 16.52 -29.06 -0.75
N LEU A 104 15.56 -29.79 -1.33
CA LEU A 104 14.56 -30.57 -0.58
C LEU A 104 15.17 -31.84 0.04
N ALA A 105 16.01 -32.56 -0.70
CA ALA A 105 16.71 -33.74 -0.19
C ALA A 105 17.64 -33.42 0.99
N ALA A 106 18.21 -32.21 1.02
CA ALA A 106 19.02 -31.72 2.13
C ALA A 106 18.21 -31.37 3.40
N ARG A 107 16.86 -31.28 3.30
CA ARG A 107 15.95 -30.87 4.37
C ARG A 107 14.75 -31.81 4.50
N PRO A 108 14.97 -33.09 4.83
CA PRO A 108 13.90 -34.08 4.91
C PRO A 108 12.81 -33.70 5.91
N GLU A 109 13.14 -32.93 6.97
CA GLU A 109 12.23 -32.44 8.00
C GLU A 109 11.09 -31.55 7.48
N LEU A 110 11.25 -30.93 6.30
CA LEU A 110 10.18 -30.10 5.70
C LEU A 110 9.03 -30.94 5.14
N VAL A 111 9.26 -32.25 4.97
CA VAL A 111 8.35 -33.16 4.26
C VAL A 111 8.10 -34.44 5.06
N THR A 112 8.57 -34.53 6.32
CA THR A 112 8.47 -35.75 7.15
C THR A 112 7.03 -36.18 7.45
N ASP A 113 6.08 -35.25 7.46
CA ASP A 113 4.66 -35.55 7.67
C ASP A 113 3.96 -35.78 6.33
N ALA A 114 3.16 -36.85 6.25
CA ALA A 114 2.27 -37.09 5.11
C ALA A 114 1.36 -35.87 4.85
N PRO A 115 0.98 -35.58 3.60
CA PRO A 115 0.02 -34.52 3.32
C PRO A 115 -1.28 -34.86 4.05
N GLY A 116 -1.68 -34.01 5.01
CA GLY A 116 -2.88 -34.25 5.83
C GLY A 116 -2.65 -35.01 7.15
N GLY A 117 -1.42 -35.07 7.69
CA GLY A 117 -1.26 -35.33 9.13
C GLY A 117 -2.13 -34.35 9.93
N PRO A 118 -2.78 -34.76 11.04
CA PRO A 118 -3.76 -33.91 11.71
C PRO A 118 -3.11 -32.56 12.03
N ALA A 119 -3.83 -31.47 11.73
CA ALA A 119 -3.49 -30.16 12.28
C ALA A 119 -3.26 -30.32 13.79
N PRO A 120 -2.35 -29.53 14.40
CA PRO A 120 -2.11 -29.60 15.84
C PRO A 120 -3.46 -29.64 16.57
N ALA A 121 -3.65 -30.67 17.41
CA ALA A 121 -4.92 -30.95 18.06
C ALA A 121 -5.36 -29.69 18.82
N ARG A 122 -6.38 -29.01 18.29
CA ARG A 122 -6.93 -27.82 18.94
C ARG A 122 -7.85 -28.27 20.06
N PRO A 123 -7.84 -27.59 21.22
CA PRO A 123 -8.85 -27.86 22.22
C PRO A 123 -10.23 -27.66 21.58
N ASP A 124 -11.13 -28.61 21.79
CA ASP A 124 -12.52 -28.50 21.34
C ASP A 124 -13.17 -27.33 22.11
N THR A 125 -13.27 -26.18 21.45
CA THR A 125 -13.80 -24.93 22.01
C THR A 125 -15.24 -24.67 21.59
N SER A 126 -15.76 -25.51 20.67
CA SER A 126 -17.15 -25.53 20.21
C SER A 126 -18.15 -25.66 21.37
N ASP A 127 -17.73 -26.28 22.48
CA ASP A 127 -18.58 -26.64 23.61
C ASP A 127 -18.63 -25.59 24.75
N ARG A 128 -18.04 -24.39 24.59
CA ARG A 128 -17.82 -23.47 25.74
C ARG A 128 -18.25 -22.01 25.61
N GLN A 129 -18.80 -21.55 24.48
CA GLN A 129 -19.29 -20.16 24.39
C GLN A 129 -20.79 -20.09 24.70
N SER A 130 -21.14 -19.56 25.87
CA SER A 130 -22.52 -19.20 26.17
C SER A 130 -22.90 -17.92 25.40
N VAL A 131 -24.20 -17.71 25.14
CA VAL A 131 -24.69 -16.47 24.51
C VAL A 131 -24.21 -15.21 25.27
N ALA A 132 -24.16 -15.29 26.60
CA ALA A 132 -23.67 -14.19 27.43
C ALA A 132 -22.17 -13.90 27.27
N ASP A 133 -21.37 -14.90 26.89
CA ASP A 133 -19.95 -14.71 26.59
C ASP A 133 -19.74 -14.15 25.19
N ASP A 134 -20.60 -14.49 24.23
CA ASP A 134 -20.60 -13.88 22.88
C ASP A 134 -21.01 -12.40 22.94
N ASP A 135 -22.08 -12.04 23.67
CA ASP A 135 -22.49 -10.64 23.87
C ASP A 135 -21.37 -9.79 24.49
N ARG A 136 -20.68 -10.34 25.50
CA ARG A 136 -19.54 -9.67 26.13
C ARG A 136 -18.39 -9.51 25.14
N SER A 137 -18.06 -10.55 24.39
CA SER A 137 -16.96 -10.51 23.41
C SER A 137 -17.25 -9.51 22.29
N ARG A 138 -18.49 -9.46 21.79
CA ARG A 138 -18.94 -8.44 20.84
C ARG A 138 -18.80 -7.03 21.38
N ALA A 139 -19.26 -6.77 22.61
CA ALA A 139 -19.14 -5.46 23.23
C ALA A 139 -17.66 -5.01 23.37
N VAL A 140 -16.78 -5.90 23.82
CA VAL A 140 -15.32 -5.62 23.93
C VAL A 140 -14.71 -5.38 22.55
N GLY A 141 -15.07 -6.20 21.55
CA GLY A 141 -14.64 -6.03 20.17
C GLY A 141 -15.07 -4.68 19.59
N ALA A 142 -16.33 -4.30 19.78
CA ALA A 142 -16.87 -3.02 19.32
C ALA A 142 -16.17 -1.81 19.98
N GLU A 143 -15.83 -1.90 21.27
CA GLU A 143 -15.05 -0.87 21.97
C GLU A 143 -13.66 -0.72 21.35
N HIS A 144 -12.95 -1.83 21.11
CA HIS A 144 -11.62 -1.81 20.47
C HIS A 144 -11.68 -1.26 19.04
N ALA A 145 -12.70 -1.65 18.28
CA ALA A 145 -12.92 -1.14 16.94
C ALA A 145 -13.18 0.37 16.97
N PHE A 146 -14.09 0.85 17.84
CA PHE A 146 -14.41 2.26 17.94
C PHE A 146 -13.20 3.13 18.31
N GLU A 147 -12.40 2.71 19.30
CA GLU A 147 -11.15 3.39 19.65
C GLU A 147 -10.18 3.43 18.47
N THR A 148 -9.96 2.29 17.80
CA THR A 148 -9.03 2.19 16.68
C THR A 148 -9.48 3.05 15.49
N LEU A 149 -10.75 2.99 15.11
CA LEU A 149 -11.32 3.80 14.03
C LEU A 149 -11.22 5.29 14.34
N THR A 150 -11.39 5.68 15.60
CA THR A 150 -11.21 7.09 16.03
C THR A 150 -9.76 7.53 15.83
N VAL A 151 -8.79 6.72 16.25
CA VAL A 151 -7.36 7.03 16.06
C VAL A 151 -7.01 7.10 14.57
N LEU A 152 -7.49 6.15 13.75
CA LEU A 152 -7.25 6.16 12.31
C LEU A 152 -7.81 7.42 11.63
N ALA A 153 -9.01 7.86 12.02
CA ALA A 153 -9.62 9.08 11.51
C ALA A 153 -8.82 10.33 11.85
N GLU A 154 -8.35 10.47 13.10
CA GLU A 154 -7.54 11.61 13.50
C GLU A 154 -6.17 11.63 12.82
N LEU A 155 -5.54 10.47 12.62
CA LEU A 155 -4.27 10.38 11.89
C LEU A 155 -4.43 10.69 10.41
N LEU A 156 -5.51 10.23 9.77
CA LEU A 156 -5.86 10.61 8.38
C LEU A 156 -6.04 12.12 8.25
N ARG A 157 -6.82 12.75 9.14
CA ARG A 157 -7.00 14.21 9.14
C ARG A 157 -5.68 14.96 9.39
N ALA A 158 -4.82 14.42 10.25
CA ALA A 158 -3.49 14.99 10.49
C ALA A 158 -2.59 14.89 9.24
N ALA A 159 -2.66 13.79 8.50
CA ALA A 159 -1.94 13.60 7.24
C ALA A 159 -2.48 14.55 6.15
N ASP A 160 -3.80 14.68 6.03
CA ASP A 160 -4.45 15.59 5.08
C ASP A 160 -4.06 17.06 5.31
N ALA A 161 -3.98 17.47 6.59
CA ALA A 161 -3.48 18.78 6.99
C ALA A 161 -1.95 18.98 6.76
N GLY A 162 -1.23 17.99 6.22
CA GLY A 162 0.21 18.06 5.95
C GLY A 162 1.08 18.05 7.22
N SER A 163 0.53 17.61 8.35
CA SER A 163 1.21 17.65 9.66
C SER A 163 2.06 16.41 9.96
N VAL A 164 1.92 15.34 9.17
CA VAL A 164 2.65 14.09 9.35
C VAL A 164 3.83 14.02 8.37
N ARG A 165 5.05 14.19 8.89
CA ARG A 165 6.30 14.15 8.10
C ARG A 165 7.17 12.98 8.48
N GLU A 166 7.81 12.39 7.48
CA GLU A 166 8.74 11.29 7.67
C GLU A 166 10.16 11.75 7.97
N LEU A 167 10.89 10.91 8.70
CA LEU A 167 12.32 10.99 8.85
C LEU A 167 13.03 10.51 7.58
N ALA A 168 14.28 10.93 7.40
CA ALA A 168 15.11 10.49 6.26
C ALA A 168 15.34 8.97 6.19
N LYS A 169 15.12 8.24 7.29
CA LYS A 169 15.23 6.78 7.39
C LYS A 169 13.87 6.05 7.36
N GLY A 170 12.79 6.76 7.05
CA GLY A 170 11.41 6.25 7.11
C GLY A 170 10.78 6.42 8.50
N GLY A 171 9.45 6.39 8.52
CA GLY A 171 8.65 6.53 9.75
C GLY A 171 8.68 7.94 10.34
N ILE A 172 8.02 8.12 11.48
CA ILE A 172 7.90 9.43 12.15
C ILE A 172 8.85 9.58 13.34
N GLY A 173 9.25 10.82 13.64
CA GLY A 173 10.08 11.11 14.81
C GLY A 173 9.31 11.01 16.13
N ALA A 174 10.01 10.59 17.19
CA ALA A 174 9.42 10.47 18.54
C ALA A 174 8.71 11.75 19.05
N PRO A 175 9.17 12.99 18.76
CA PRO A 175 8.43 14.19 19.11
C PRO A 175 7.06 14.29 18.44
N LEU A 176 6.99 13.96 17.14
CA LEU A 176 5.76 13.98 16.37
C LEU A 176 4.82 12.85 16.80
N ALA A 177 5.35 11.65 17.04
CA ALA A 177 4.58 10.52 17.54
C ALA A 177 3.88 10.85 18.88
N ARG A 178 4.59 11.52 19.80
CA ARG A 178 4.01 11.98 21.06
C ARG A 178 2.93 13.03 20.86
N GLN A 179 3.18 14.02 20.01
CA GLN A 179 2.20 15.07 19.69
C GLN A 179 0.91 14.49 19.08
N LEU A 180 1.04 13.53 18.16
CA LEU A 180 -0.10 12.85 17.56
C LEU A 180 -0.80 11.94 18.57
N GLY A 181 -0.05 11.25 19.43
CA GLY A 181 -0.60 10.45 20.53
C GLY A 181 -1.46 11.27 21.47
N GLU A 182 -0.96 12.42 21.94
CA GLU A 182 -1.70 13.37 22.78
C GLU A 182 -3.00 13.85 22.11
N ARG A 183 -2.98 14.12 20.80
CA ARG A 183 -4.17 14.55 20.04
C ARG A 183 -5.20 13.45 19.84
N THR A 184 -4.75 12.21 19.68
CA THR A 184 -5.60 11.05 19.39
C THR A 184 -6.05 10.31 20.65
N GLY A 185 -5.50 10.66 21.82
CA GLY A 185 -5.70 9.91 23.06
C GLY A 185 -4.95 8.58 23.10
N ALA A 186 -4.00 8.36 22.18
CA ALA A 186 -3.25 7.11 22.03
C ALA A 186 -1.80 7.22 22.52
N ASP A 187 -1.18 6.08 22.84
CA ASP A 187 0.26 6.02 23.12
C ASP A 187 1.07 6.40 21.87
N ALA A 188 2.23 7.04 22.05
CA ALA A 188 3.13 7.37 20.95
C ALA A 188 3.60 6.14 20.16
N ALA A 189 3.73 4.98 20.81
CA ALA A 189 4.07 3.71 20.14
C ALA A 189 2.97 3.27 19.18
N VAL A 190 1.70 3.47 19.57
CA VAL A 190 0.51 3.11 18.79
C VAL A 190 0.43 3.91 17.49
N VAL A 191 0.84 5.18 17.49
CA VAL A 191 0.74 6.06 16.32
C VAL A 191 1.44 5.48 15.09
N SER A 192 2.66 4.96 15.24
CA SER A 192 3.43 4.40 14.13
C SER A 192 2.75 3.17 13.53
N ASP A 193 2.23 2.28 14.38
CA ASP A 193 1.52 1.08 13.94
C ASP A 193 0.24 1.43 13.18
N ARG A 194 -0.46 2.50 13.60
CA ARG A 194 -1.72 2.93 12.99
C ARG A 194 -1.49 3.64 11.65
N LEU A 195 -0.39 4.39 11.53
CA LEU A 195 0.07 4.88 10.23
C LEU A 195 0.42 3.72 9.28
N ALA A 196 1.13 2.69 9.76
CA ALA A 196 1.42 1.51 8.97
C ALA A 196 0.14 0.76 8.53
N LEU A 197 -0.89 0.73 9.39
CA LEU A 197 -2.19 0.18 9.01
C LEU A 197 -2.88 1.02 7.93
N LEU A 198 -2.85 2.37 8.03
CA LEU A 198 -3.41 3.27 7.01
C LEU A 198 -2.73 3.11 5.64
N ASP A 199 -1.41 2.86 5.63
CA ASP A 199 -0.65 2.55 4.41
C ASP A 199 -1.06 1.19 3.85
N ARG A 200 -1.13 0.17 4.71
CA ARG A 200 -1.53 -1.19 4.32
C ARG A 200 -2.93 -1.26 3.70
N VAL A 201 -3.89 -0.52 4.25
CA VAL A 201 -5.27 -0.47 3.70
C VAL A 201 -5.42 0.57 2.57
N GLY A 202 -4.32 1.22 2.15
CA GLY A 202 -4.34 2.17 1.04
C GLY A 202 -5.07 3.48 1.32
N ALA A 203 -5.32 3.82 2.59
CA ALA A 203 -6.01 5.05 2.98
C ALA A 203 -5.08 6.28 3.00
N ALA A 204 -3.80 6.08 3.32
CA ALA A 204 -2.78 7.12 3.25
C ALA A 204 -1.39 6.51 3.08
N HIS A 205 -0.51 7.14 2.30
CA HIS A 205 0.84 6.64 2.00
C HIS A 205 1.91 7.72 2.19
N PRO A 206 3.16 7.35 2.52
CA PRO A 206 4.27 8.29 2.51
C PRO A 206 4.67 8.67 1.09
N GLU A 207 4.72 9.97 0.80
CA GLU A 207 5.14 10.56 -0.47
C GLU A 207 6.01 11.80 -0.23
N ASP A 208 7.20 11.82 -0.84
CA ASP A 208 8.16 12.93 -0.76
C ASP A 208 8.48 13.41 0.68
N GLY A 209 8.51 12.48 1.65
CA GLY A 209 8.81 12.76 3.05
C GLY A 209 7.63 13.31 3.86
N SER A 210 6.40 13.22 3.33
CA SER A 210 5.16 13.55 4.01
C SER A 210 4.10 12.48 3.78
N TRP A 211 3.17 12.29 4.70
CA TRP A 211 2.04 11.39 4.44
C TRP A 211 0.98 12.11 3.59
N LYS A 212 0.41 11.39 2.63
CA LYS A 212 -0.66 11.85 1.74
C LYS A 212 -1.86 10.95 1.88
N VAL A 213 -3.04 11.54 1.95
CA VAL A 213 -4.31 10.81 2.01
C VAL A 213 -4.76 10.47 0.60
N SER A 214 -5.13 9.21 0.37
CA SER A 214 -5.63 8.74 -0.91
C SER A 214 -7.11 9.12 -1.12
N ASP A 215 -7.64 8.95 -2.33
CA ASP A 215 -9.08 9.13 -2.57
C ASP A 215 -9.93 8.18 -1.71
N ALA A 216 -9.42 6.96 -1.47
CA ALA A 216 -10.05 5.98 -0.58
C ALA A 216 -10.07 6.47 0.88
N GLY A 217 -8.97 7.05 1.38
CA GLY A 217 -8.92 7.64 2.72
C GLY A 217 -9.91 8.79 2.90
N HIS A 218 -10.06 9.67 1.90
CA HIS A 218 -11.07 10.72 1.93
C HIS A 218 -12.50 10.17 1.89
N ALA A 219 -12.75 9.13 1.11
CA ALA A 219 -14.06 8.46 1.06
C ALA A 219 -14.39 7.78 2.39
N TRP A 220 -13.41 7.15 3.02
CA TRP A 220 -13.55 6.52 4.34
C TRP A 220 -13.90 7.56 5.43
N LEU A 221 -13.27 8.74 5.43
CA LEU A 221 -13.64 9.83 6.35
C LEU A 221 -15.08 10.32 6.18
N ARG A 222 -15.68 10.25 4.99
CA ARG A 222 -17.08 10.63 4.76
C ARG A 222 -18.08 9.52 5.06
N SER A 223 -17.61 8.29 5.29
CA SER A 223 -18.45 7.12 5.50
C SER A 223 -18.95 7.04 6.93
N SER A 224 -20.11 6.40 7.12
CA SER A 224 -20.68 6.15 8.45
C SER A 224 -19.75 5.28 9.32
N TRP A 225 -19.87 5.33 10.64
CA TRP A 225 -19.03 4.51 11.52
C TRP A 225 -19.11 2.99 11.23
N PRO A 226 -20.29 2.41 10.99
CA PRO A 226 -20.40 1.02 10.55
C PRO A 226 -19.68 0.74 9.24
N ASP A 227 -19.80 1.65 8.26
CA ASP A 227 -19.12 1.51 6.97
C ASP A 227 -17.60 1.60 7.13
N ARG A 228 -17.11 2.51 7.98
CA ARG A 228 -15.67 2.63 8.26
C ARG A 228 -15.09 1.33 8.81
N TRP A 229 -15.84 0.64 9.69
CA TRP A 229 -15.41 -0.64 10.24
C TRP A 229 -15.38 -1.73 9.17
N ALA A 230 -16.46 -1.86 8.40
CA ALA A 230 -16.52 -2.85 7.32
C ALA A 230 -15.44 -2.63 6.26
N MET A 231 -15.24 -1.38 5.82
CA MET A 231 -14.23 -1.02 4.83
C MET A 231 -12.82 -1.32 5.30
N VAL A 232 -12.44 -0.90 6.52
CA VAL A 232 -11.06 -1.13 7.00
C VAL A 232 -10.75 -2.62 7.16
N VAL A 233 -11.75 -3.44 7.55
CA VAL A 233 -11.59 -4.88 7.69
C VAL A 233 -11.46 -5.54 6.32
N HIS A 234 -12.29 -5.15 5.36
CA HIS A 234 -12.21 -5.61 3.97
C HIS A 234 -10.84 -5.30 3.36
N ASP A 235 -10.42 -4.04 3.42
CA ASP A 235 -9.15 -3.58 2.84
C ASP A 235 -7.94 -4.22 3.55
N TRP A 236 -8.01 -4.38 4.88
CA TRP A 236 -6.98 -5.09 5.64
C TRP A 236 -6.89 -6.56 5.23
N ARG A 237 -8.02 -7.26 5.10
CA ARG A 237 -8.08 -8.67 4.68
C ARG A 237 -7.54 -8.84 3.26
N ALA A 238 -7.88 -7.93 2.35
CA ALA A 238 -7.40 -7.92 0.97
C ALA A 238 -5.89 -7.65 0.85
N ALA A 239 -5.31 -6.92 1.81
CA ALA A 239 -3.89 -6.58 1.85
C ALA A 239 -3.00 -7.65 2.52
N LEU A 240 -3.57 -8.73 3.07
CA LEU A 240 -2.78 -9.80 3.70
C LEU A 240 -1.98 -10.61 2.66
N ASP A 241 -0.80 -11.08 3.08
CA ASP A 241 -0.05 -12.05 2.30
C ASP A 241 -0.90 -13.33 2.13
N PRO A 242 -0.95 -13.95 0.93
CA PRO A 242 -1.77 -15.14 0.69
C PRO A 242 -1.54 -16.27 1.69
N ALA A 243 -0.31 -16.46 2.19
CA ALA A 243 -0.05 -17.49 3.20
C ALA A 243 -0.66 -17.14 4.56
N VAL A 244 -0.64 -15.85 4.93
CA VAL A 244 -1.30 -15.37 6.15
C VAL A 244 -2.81 -15.56 6.03
N ALA A 245 -3.40 -15.20 4.89
CA ALA A 245 -4.82 -15.39 4.62
C ALA A 245 -5.22 -16.88 4.70
N GLU A 246 -4.45 -17.79 4.08
CA GLU A 246 -4.71 -19.24 4.15
C GLU A 246 -4.64 -19.76 5.59
N VAL A 247 -3.66 -19.31 6.38
CA VAL A 247 -3.54 -19.72 7.79
C VAL A 247 -4.70 -19.19 8.63
N LEU A 248 -5.19 -17.97 8.38
CA LEU A 248 -6.39 -17.43 9.03
C LEU A 248 -7.64 -18.24 8.66
N ASP A 249 -7.81 -18.60 7.39
CA ASP A 249 -8.94 -19.45 6.96
C ASP A 249 -8.89 -20.83 7.61
N LEU A 250 -7.68 -21.39 7.76
CA LEU A 250 -7.49 -22.66 8.47
C LEU A 250 -7.69 -22.52 9.98
N ALA A 251 -7.45 -21.34 10.54
CA ALA A 251 -7.65 -21.05 11.96
C ALA A 251 -9.15 -21.01 12.31
N ASP A 252 -10.00 -20.66 11.35
CA ASP A 252 -11.43 -20.47 11.53
C ASP A 252 -11.67 -19.46 12.67
N ASP A 253 -12.35 -19.87 13.74
CA ASP A 253 -12.64 -18.98 14.87
C ASP A 253 -11.50 -18.84 15.91
N ASP A 254 -10.41 -19.62 15.82
CA ASP A 254 -9.35 -19.68 16.83
C ASP A 254 -8.02 -19.10 16.34
N LEU A 255 -7.82 -17.82 16.65
CA LEU A 255 -6.59 -17.06 16.38
C LEU A 255 -5.55 -17.18 17.52
N GLY A 256 -5.79 -18.01 18.54
CA GLY A 256 -4.94 -18.10 19.73
C GLY A 256 -3.57 -18.72 19.49
N ASP A 257 -3.45 -19.61 18.50
CA ASP A 257 -2.20 -20.35 18.20
C ASP A 257 -1.87 -20.34 16.69
N LEU A 258 -2.00 -19.16 16.06
CA LEU A 258 -1.71 -19.01 14.63
C LEU A 258 -0.28 -19.42 14.27
N VAL A 259 0.71 -19.17 15.13
CA VAL A 259 2.12 -19.50 14.84
C VAL A 259 2.32 -21.02 14.71
N SER A 260 1.76 -21.81 15.63
CA SER A 260 1.88 -23.28 15.52
C SER A 260 1.13 -23.80 14.30
N LEU A 261 -0.02 -23.21 13.98
CA LEU A 261 -0.77 -23.54 12.78
C LEU A 261 -0.01 -23.15 11.49
N GLY A 262 0.60 -21.98 11.48
CA GLY A 262 1.41 -21.48 10.38
C GLY A 262 2.63 -22.34 10.12
N ARG A 263 3.34 -22.76 11.17
CA ARG A 263 4.48 -23.70 11.05
C ARG A 263 4.04 -25.08 10.56
N TRP A 264 2.82 -25.50 10.88
CA TRP A 264 2.23 -26.70 10.29
C TRP A 264 1.91 -26.45 8.80
N ALA A 265 1.17 -25.39 8.46
CA ALA A 265 0.74 -25.12 7.08
C ALA A 265 1.92 -24.78 6.14
N TYR A 266 2.96 -24.13 6.65
CA TYR A 266 4.16 -23.67 5.96
C TYR A 266 5.43 -24.08 6.72
N PRO A 267 5.87 -25.35 6.60
CA PRO A 267 6.99 -25.91 7.38
C PRO A 267 8.31 -25.13 7.27
N ALA A 268 8.56 -24.50 6.12
CA ALA A 268 9.76 -23.70 5.88
C ALA A 268 9.58 -22.20 6.22
N GLY A 269 8.36 -21.72 6.49
CA GLY A 269 8.04 -20.28 6.51
C GLY A 269 8.38 -19.52 7.79
N SER A 270 8.90 -20.17 8.83
CA SER A 270 9.02 -19.58 10.18
C SER A 270 9.79 -18.25 10.26
N ARG A 271 10.74 -18.00 9.36
CA ARG A 271 11.58 -16.79 9.38
C ARG A 271 10.80 -15.50 9.13
N TRP A 272 9.67 -15.58 8.42
CA TRP A 272 8.88 -14.42 8.02
C TRP A 272 7.41 -14.55 8.46
N LEU A 273 6.85 -15.76 8.38
CA LEU A 273 5.42 -16.01 8.60
C LEU A 273 5.03 -15.86 10.07
N ASP A 274 5.89 -16.27 11.02
CA ASP A 274 5.61 -16.16 12.45
C ASP A 274 5.32 -14.69 12.85
N ALA A 275 6.16 -13.76 12.39
CA ALA A 275 5.98 -12.34 12.65
C ALA A 275 4.72 -11.78 11.96
N ALA A 276 4.47 -12.20 10.71
CA ALA A 276 3.30 -11.77 9.95
C ALA A 276 1.98 -12.26 10.58
N LEU A 277 1.94 -13.48 11.11
CA LEU A 277 0.78 -14.04 11.80
C LEU A 277 0.51 -13.36 13.15
N LEU A 278 1.57 -13.04 13.90
CA LEU A 278 1.43 -12.28 15.14
C LEU A 278 0.93 -10.85 14.87
N ASP A 279 1.42 -10.21 13.81
CA ASP A 279 0.94 -8.89 13.36
C ASP A 279 -0.52 -8.96 12.90
N ALA A 280 -0.91 -9.99 12.16
CA ALA A 280 -2.29 -10.21 11.73
C ALA A 280 -3.24 -10.44 12.91
N ALA A 281 -2.87 -11.29 13.88
CA ALA A 281 -3.65 -11.49 15.11
C ALA A 281 -3.77 -10.21 15.94
N GLY A 282 -2.67 -9.46 16.07
CA GLY A 282 -2.65 -8.16 16.73
C GLY A 282 -3.59 -7.16 16.05
N THR A 283 -3.58 -7.12 14.71
CA THR A 283 -4.44 -6.26 13.90
C THR A 283 -5.90 -6.66 14.03
N ALA A 284 -6.22 -7.95 13.93
CA ALA A 284 -7.58 -8.45 14.13
C ALA A 284 -8.15 -8.06 15.49
N ARG A 285 -7.32 -8.12 16.55
CA ARG A 285 -7.72 -7.71 17.90
C ARG A 285 -8.01 -6.21 18.00
N ILE A 286 -7.13 -5.34 17.47
CA ILE A 286 -7.38 -3.88 17.53
C ILE A 286 -8.55 -3.45 16.64
N LEU A 287 -8.80 -4.17 15.54
CA LEU A 287 -9.98 -3.98 14.71
C LEU A 287 -11.26 -4.59 15.31
N GLY A 288 -11.20 -5.12 16.55
CA GLY A 288 -12.38 -5.65 17.24
C GLY A 288 -12.92 -6.97 16.70
N LEU A 289 -12.16 -7.65 15.83
CA LEU A 289 -12.57 -8.91 15.21
C LEU A 289 -12.44 -10.10 16.16
N ALA A 290 -11.51 -10.01 17.11
CA ALA A 290 -11.21 -11.08 18.05
C ALA A 290 -10.98 -10.59 19.48
N VAL A 291 -11.44 -11.39 20.45
CA VAL A 291 -11.22 -11.21 21.90
C VAL A 291 -10.65 -12.51 22.46
N ASP A 292 -9.59 -12.40 23.26
CA ASP A 292 -8.89 -13.56 23.85
C ASP A 292 -8.49 -14.65 22.82
N GLY A 293 -8.09 -14.21 21.63
CA GLY A 293 -7.69 -15.09 20.53
C GLY A 293 -8.85 -15.77 19.81
N ARG A 294 -10.11 -15.40 20.05
CA ARG A 294 -11.27 -15.97 19.36
C ARG A 294 -12.03 -14.92 18.56
N LEU A 295 -12.49 -15.26 17.37
CA LEU A 295 -13.35 -14.37 16.58
C LEU A 295 -14.66 -14.09 17.32
N THR A 296 -15.07 -12.82 17.30
CA THR A 296 -16.42 -12.42 17.73
C THR A 296 -17.41 -12.78 16.62
N SER A 297 -18.70 -12.94 16.97
CA SER A 297 -19.72 -13.19 15.95
C SER A 297 -19.80 -12.08 14.90
N THR A 298 -19.60 -10.81 15.29
CA THR A 298 -19.46 -9.67 14.37
C THR A 298 -18.20 -9.72 13.54
N GLY A 299 -17.06 -10.08 14.13
CA GLY A 299 -15.80 -10.26 13.41
C GLY A 299 -15.90 -11.30 12.30
N ARG A 300 -16.60 -12.41 12.54
CA ARG A 300 -16.87 -13.45 11.53
C ARG A 300 -17.68 -12.92 10.35
N VAL A 301 -18.70 -12.09 10.61
CA VAL A 301 -19.53 -11.48 9.55
C VAL A 301 -18.72 -10.45 8.76
N LEU A 302 -17.92 -9.61 9.44
CA LEU A 302 -17.07 -8.60 8.81
C LEU A 302 -15.97 -9.20 7.92
N LEU A 303 -15.47 -10.40 8.26
CA LEU A 303 -14.48 -11.13 7.47
C LEU A 303 -15.08 -11.89 6.27
N GLY A 304 -16.41 -11.99 6.20
CA GLY A 304 -17.12 -12.63 5.10
C GLY A 304 -17.22 -11.75 3.85
N ASP A 305 -17.75 -12.33 2.77
CA ASP A 305 -17.84 -11.68 1.46
C ASP A 305 -19.12 -10.85 1.23
N ASP A 306 -20.03 -10.75 2.22
CA ASP A 306 -21.29 -10.00 2.12
C ASP A 306 -21.19 -8.61 2.77
N PRO A 307 -21.06 -7.53 1.97
CA PRO A 307 -20.89 -6.18 2.51
C PRO A 307 -22.12 -5.65 3.26
N GLU A 308 -23.32 -6.13 2.93
CA GLU A 308 -24.54 -5.66 3.58
C GLU A 308 -24.73 -6.34 4.95
N ALA A 309 -24.38 -7.63 5.03
CA ALA A 309 -24.31 -8.33 6.31
C ALA A 309 -23.24 -7.70 7.22
N ALA A 310 -22.06 -7.37 6.68
CA ALA A 310 -20.99 -6.68 7.38
C ALA A 310 -21.45 -5.32 7.95
N ARG A 311 -22.09 -4.48 7.13
CA ARG A 311 -22.66 -3.19 7.54
C ARG A 311 -23.70 -3.36 8.65
N THR A 312 -24.60 -4.33 8.52
CA THR A 312 -25.66 -4.60 9.50
C THR A 312 -25.09 -5.04 10.84
N ALA A 313 -24.10 -5.94 10.84
CA ALA A 313 -23.44 -6.40 12.06
C ALA A 313 -22.67 -5.27 12.75
N ALA A 314 -21.91 -4.47 11.98
CA ALA A 314 -21.21 -3.30 12.51
C ALA A 314 -22.17 -2.27 13.12
N ALA A 315 -23.32 -2.01 12.49
CA ALA A 315 -24.33 -1.07 12.98
C ALA A 315 -25.05 -1.56 14.25
N ALA A 316 -25.15 -2.87 14.46
CA ALA A 316 -25.76 -3.45 15.65
C ALA A 316 -24.86 -3.33 16.89
N ASP A 317 -23.54 -3.42 16.70
CA ASP A 317 -22.57 -3.48 17.79
C ASP A 317 -21.89 -2.14 18.10
N LEU A 318 -21.68 -1.27 17.09
CA LEU A 318 -21.12 0.06 17.32
C LEU A 318 -22.12 1.00 17.99
N PRO A 319 -21.63 1.99 18.77
CA PRO A 319 -22.48 3.07 19.27
C PRO A 319 -23.16 3.81 18.11
N GLY A 320 -24.47 4.00 18.21
CA GLY A 320 -25.23 4.82 17.27
C GLY A 320 -24.78 6.28 17.30
N THR A 321 -24.97 6.98 16.18
CA THR A 321 -24.68 8.42 16.11
C THR A 321 -25.69 9.24 16.90
N VAL A 322 -25.25 10.35 17.45
CA VAL A 322 -26.12 11.29 18.18
C VAL A 322 -26.60 12.43 17.29
N ASP A 323 -27.81 12.92 17.54
CA ASP A 323 -28.46 13.97 16.74
C ASP A 323 -27.93 15.39 17.03
N GLY A 324 -27.07 15.56 18.04
CA GLY A 324 -26.55 16.88 18.41
C GLY A 324 -25.53 16.89 19.53
N VAL A 325 -25.09 18.11 19.85
CA VAL A 325 -24.02 18.42 20.80
C VAL A 325 -24.49 19.36 21.89
N TYR A 326 -23.88 19.29 23.08
CA TYR A 326 -24.10 20.25 24.15
C TYR A 326 -23.16 21.45 23.99
N LEU A 327 -23.73 22.65 23.88
CA LEU A 327 -22.99 23.90 23.78
C LEU A 327 -22.88 24.54 25.17
N GLN A 328 -21.66 24.72 25.65
CA GLN A 328 -21.43 25.26 27.00
C GLN A 328 -21.05 26.76 26.97
N PRO A 329 -21.42 27.55 28.00
CA PRO A 329 -21.09 28.98 28.05
C PRO A 329 -19.59 29.30 28.12
N ASP A 330 -18.76 28.33 28.46
CA ASP A 330 -17.30 28.45 28.51
C ASP A 330 -16.62 28.20 27.15
N LEU A 331 -17.41 28.08 26.06
CA LEU A 331 -16.99 27.79 24.68
C LEU A 331 -16.56 26.33 24.44
N THR A 332 -16.92 25.43 25.35
CA THR A 332 -16.75 23.99 25.19
C THR A 332 -17.97 23.41 24.46
N VAL A 333 -17.73 22.48 23.53
CA VAL A 333 -18.78 21.71 22.86
C VAL A 333 -18.56 20.24 23.18
N ILE A 334 -19.61 19.56 23.66
CA ILE A 334 -19.55 18.14 24.06
C ILE A 334 -20.48 17.34 23.15
N ALA A 335 -19.92 16.42 22.38
CA ALA A 335 -20.68 15.39 21.69
C ALA A 335 -20.83 14.18 22.62
N PRO A 336 -22.06 13.80 23.04
CA PRO A 336 -22.27 12.68 23.99
C PRO A 336 -22.12 11.29 23.35
N GLY A 337 -21.89 11.23 22.05
CA GLY A 337 -21.69 10.04 21.25
C GLY A 337 -21.03 10.43 19.92
N PRO A 338 -20.75 9.45 19.05
CA PRO A 338 -20.23 9.74 17.72
C PRO A 338 -21.20 10.62 16.93
N LEU A 339 -20.68 11.63 16.25
CA LEU A 339 -21.48 12.43 15.31
C LEU A 339 -21.59 11.73 13.95
N THR A 340 -22.56 12.15 13.15
CA THR A 340 -22.54 11.82 11.72
C THR A 340 -21.26 12.39 11.10
N PRO A 341 -20.68 11.76 10.05
CA PRO A 341 -19.48 12.29 9.40
C PRO A 341 -19.62 13.74 8.92
N ALA A 342 -20.82 14.09 8.42
CA ALA A 342 -21.12 15.44 7.97
C ALA A 342 -21.13 16.46 9.12
N ASP A 343 -21.76 16.12 10.26
CA ASP A 343 -21.79 17.02 11.42
C ASP A 343 -20.42 17.11 12.13
N ASP A 344 -19.63 16.03 12.16
CA ASP A 344 -18.24 16.04 12.64
C ASP A 344 -17.38 16.97 11.78
N ASP A 345 -17.47 16.88 10.46
CA ASP A 345 -16.76 17.75 9.52
C ASP A 345 -17.18 19.22 9.65
N ASP A 346 -18.49 19.48 9.71
CA ASP A 346 -19.02 20.84 9.90
C ASP A 346 -18.57 21.44 11.25
N LEU A 347 -18.61 20.67 12.34
CA LEU A 347 -18.17 21.14 13.67
C LEU A 347 -16.67 21.44 13.68
N ARG A 348 -15.84 20.61 13.05
CA ARG A 348 -14.38 20.83 12.96
C ARG A 348 -14.01 22.05 12.12
N ALA A 349 -14.87 22.49 11.22
CA ALA A 349 -14.67 23.73 10.49
C ALA A 349 -14.70 24.97 11.42
N VAL A 350 -15.39 24.89 12.56
CA VAL A 350 -15.62 26.02 13.48
C VAL A 350 -15.09 25.78 14.90
N ALA A 351 -14.55 24.60 15.20
CA ALA A 351 -14.05 24.23 16.52
C ALA A 351 -12.84 23.28 16.42
N ASP A 352 -11.96 23.32 17.42
CA ASP A 352 -10.82 22.42 17.52
C ASP A 352 -11.18 21.21 18.39
N LEU A 353 -10.87 19.98 17.93
CA LEU A 353 -11.03 18.78 18.75
C LEU A 353 -9.94 18.74 19.84
N GLU A 354 -10.36 18.72 21.11
CA GLU A 354 -9.45 18.61 22.26
C GLU A 354 -9.34 17.19 22.80
N ALA A 355 -10.44 16.44 22.77
CA ALA A 355 -10.47 15.05 23.25
C ALA A 355 -11.36 14.20 22.33
N PRO A 356 -10.79 13.28 21.54
CA PRO A 356 -11.55 12.30 20.79
C PRO A 356 -12.18 11.24 21.71
N GLY A 357 -13.12 10.45 21.17
CA GLY A 357 -13.72 9.29 21.82
C GLY A 357 -15.24 9.32 21.84
N LEU A 358 -15.85 8.45 22.64
CA LEU A 358 -17.31 8.34 22.75
C LEU A 358 -17.96 9.64 23.20
N ALA A 359 -17.32 10.35 24.13
CA ALA A 359 -17.73 11.67 24.57
C ALA A 359 -16.72 12.72 24.09
N ALA A 360 -16.77 13.05 22.80
CA ALA A 360 -15.81 13.96 22.20
C ALA A 360 -15.99 15.40 22.71
N ARG A 361 -14.87 16.08 22.96
CA ARG A 361 -14.84 17.49 23.38
C ARG A 361 -14.17 18.35 22.33
N TYR A 362 -14.86 19.41 21.95
CA TYR A 362 -14.35 20.44 21.06
C TYR A 362 -14.28 21.78 21.78
N ARG A 363 -13.40 22.64 21.29
CA ARG A 363 -13.19 23.99 21.78
C ARG A 363 -13.44 24.99 20.67
N VAL A 364 -14.35 25.93 20.92
CA VAL A 364 -14.49 27.10 20.07
C VAL A 364 -13.52 28.18 20.56
N SER A 365 -12.75 28.72 19.62
CA SER A 365 -11.76 29.77 19.84
C SER A 365 -11.86 30.86 18.77
N GLU A 366 -11.31 32.03 19.05
CA GLU A 366 -11.17 33.10 18.05
C GLU A 366 -10.42 32.61 16.80
N ASP A 367 -9.39 31.78 16.96
CA ASP A 367 -8.63 31.20 15.85
C ASP A 367 -9.49 30.25 15.02
N SER A 368 -10.28 29.37 15.66
CA SER A 368 -11.18 28.45 14.93
C SER A 368 -12.25 29.18 14.12
N ILE A 369 -12.86 30.23 14.69
CA ILE A 369 -13.84 31.05 13.98
C ILE A 369 -13.15 31.84 12.86
N ARG A 370 -11.98 32.42 13.12
CA ARG A 370 -11.22 33.14 12.09
C ARG A 370 -10.87 32.23 10.91
N ARG A 371 -10.46 30.98 11.17
CA ARG A 371 -10.23 29.98 10.12
C ARG A 371 -11.51 29.71 9.33
N ALA A 372 -12.62 29.45 9.99
CA ALA A 372 -13.91 29.23 9.32
C ALA A 372 -14.31 30.39 8.39
N LEU A 373 -14.16 31.64 8.85
CA LEU A 373 -14.45 32.83 8.06
C LEU A 373 -13.50 32.95 6.86
N ARG A 374 -12.20 32.70 7.06
CA ARG A 374 -11.19 32.65 5.98
C ARG A 374 -11.42 31.50 4.99
N ASP A 375 -12.07 30.45 5.44
CA ASP A 375 -12.53 29.34 4.61
C ASP A 375 -13.94 29.59 4.06
N GLY A 376 -14.39 30.85 4.00
CA GLY A 376 -15.58 31.29 3.26
C GLY A 376 -16.91 31.12 3.98
N ARG A 377 -16.93 30.72 5.26
CA ARG A 377 -18.16 30.72 6.07
C ARG A 377 -18.51 32.16 6.46
N THR A 378 -19.80 32.49 6.47
CA THR A 378 -20.29 33.76 7.03
C THR A 378 -20.58 33.62 8.53
N ARG A 379 -20.73 34.76 9.20
CA ARG A 379 -21.22 34.81 10.58
C ARG A 379 -22.53 34.04 10.75
N ASP A 380 -23.46 34.22 9.81
CA ASP A 380 -24.77 33.57 9.87
C ASP A 380 -24.69 32.07 9.60
N ASP A 381 -23.78 31.62 8.73
CA ASP A 381 -23.52 30.18 8.52
C ASP A 381 -23.05 29.49 9.82
N VAL A 382 -22.14 30.14 10.56
CA VAL A 382 -21.61 29.60 11.82
C VAL A 382 -22.70 29.54 12.89
N VAL A 383 -23.53 30.59 13.02
CA VAL A 383 -24.65 30.59 13.96
C VAL A 383 -25.70 29.55 13.57
N ALA A 384 -26.01 29.42 12.28
CA ALA A 384 -26.96 28.43 11.77
C ALA A 384 -26.47 27.01 12.03
N LEU A 385 -25.16 26.74 11.87
CA LEU A 385 -24.55 25.47 12.21
C LEU A 385 -24.78 25.13 13.69
N PHE A 386 -24.33 25.98 14.63
CA PHE A 386 -24.50 25.71 16.06
C PHE A 386 -25.97 25.58 16.47
N THR A 387 -26.87 26.32 15.83
CA THR A 387 -28.32 26.20 16.05
C THR A 387 -28.86 24.84 15.61
N ARG A 388 -28.35 24.31 14.49
CA ARG A 388 -28.79 23.02 13.92
C ARG A 388 -28.29 21.84 14.74
N ILE A 389 -27.00 21.85 15.12
CA ILE A 389 -26.37 20.72 15.82
C ILE A 389 -26.51 20.82 17.34
N GLY A 390 -26.84 21.99 17.88
CA GLY A 390 -26.98 22.21 19.31
C GLY A 390 -28.22 21.52 19.89
N ALA A 391 -28.04 20.72 20.95
CA ALA A 391 -29.13 20.17 21.75
C ALA A 391 -29.83 21.25 22.61
N THR A 392 -29.20 22.41 22.76
CA THR A 392 -29.69 23.58 23.50
C THR A 392 -29.56 24.83 22.64
N GLU A 393 -30.19 25.93 23.07
CA GLU A 393 -29.96 27.24 22.46
C GLU A 393 -28.47 27.62 22.48
N VAL A 394 -28.04 28.36 21.46
CA VAL A 394 -26.65 28.83 21.33
C VAL A 394 -26.33 29.78 22.49
N PRO A 395 -25.32 29.50 23.33
CA PRO A 395 -25.00 30.34 24.47
C PRO A 395 -24.58 31.75 24.05
N GLN A 396 -25.05 32.77 24.77
CA GLN A 396 -24.71 34.18 24.49
C GLN A 396 -23.18 34.44 24.36
N PRO A 397 -22.28 33.84 25.18
CA PRO A 397 -20.84 34.02 25.00
C PRO A 397 -20.32 33.54 23.65
N LEU A 398 -20.90 32.46 23.10
CA LEU A 398 -20.53 31.92 21.80
C LEU A 398 -20.98 32.86 20.67
N THR A 399 -22.23 33.34 20.72
CA THR A 399 -22.74 34.35 19.78
C THR A 399 -21.88 35.61 19.79
N TYR A 400 -21.51 36.10 20.98
CA TYR A 400 -20.66 37.27 21.13
C TYR A 400 -19.26 37.05 20.53
N LEU A 401 -18.65 35.88 20.75
CA LEU A 401 -17.35 35.56 20.14
C LEU A 401 -17.45 35.58 18.61
N ILE A 402 -18.47 34.94 18.04
CA ILE A 402 -18.68 34.88 16.59
C ILE A 402 -18.85 36.30 16.03
N ASP A 403 -19.70 37.13 16.65
CA ASP A 403 -19.93 38.52 16.26
C ASP A 403 -18.65 39.36 16.31
N GLN A 404 -17.87 39.20 17.39
CA GLN A 404 -16.62 39.93 17.57
C GLN A 404 -15.59 39.59 16.49
N VAL A 405 -15.42 38.29 16.19
CA VAL A 405 -14.44 37.84 15.18
C VAL A 405 -14.92 38.20 13.78
N ALA A 406 -16.21 38.04 13.48
CA ALA A 406 -16.78 38.46 12.20
C ALA A 406 -16.62 39.97 11.95
N THR A 407 -16.79 40.81 12.98
CA THR A 407 -16.62 42.26 12.85
C THR A 407 -15.15 42.66 12.64
N ARG A 408 -14.20 41.97 13.29
CA ARG A 408 -12.77 42.32 13.24
C ARG A 408 -12.04 41.70 12.05
N ASP A 409 -12.29 40.42 11.81
CA ASP A 409 -11.54 39.54 10.92
C ASP A 409 -12.43 38.95 9.81
N GLY A 410 -13.71 39.33 9.72
CA GLY A 410 -14.59 38.91 8.65
C GLY A 410 -14.00 39.31 7.30
N SER A 411 -13.72 38.32 6.46
CA SER A 411 -13.24 38.54 5.12
C SER A 411 -14.37 39.00 4.21
N VAL A 412 -14.02 39.80 3.20
CA VAL A 412 -14.94 40.11 2.11
C VAL A 412 -15.21 38.83 1.33
N VAL A 413 -16.46 38.38 1.33
CA VAL A 413 -16.88 37.16 0.64
C VAL A 413 -17.15 37.50 -0.81
N VAL A 414 -16.38 36.93 -1.71
CA VAL A 414 -16.53 37.02 -3.16
C VAL A 414 -17.33 35.82 -3.63
N ASP A 415 -18.53 36.06 -4.12
CA ASP A 415 -19.40 35.06 -4.72
C ASP A 415 -19.59 35.30 -6.22
N ARG A 416 -20.16 34.32 -6.92
CA ARG A 416 -20.54 34.42 -8.33
C ARG A 416 -21.78 35.31 -8.45
N GLY A 417 -21.72 36.31 -9.33
CA GLY A 417 -22.89 37.13 -9.65
C GLY A 417 -23.91 36.42 -10.54
N GLU A 418 -25.16 36.85 -10.47
CA GLU A 418 -26.23 36.40 -11.37
C GLU A 418 -26.26 37.23 -12.67
N GLY A 419 -26.55 36.58 -13.80
CA GLY A 419 -26.70 37.25 -15.10
C GLY A 419 -25.39 37.77 -15.69
N ASP A 420 -25.35 39.04 -16.06
CA ASP A 420 -24.15 39.71 -16.62
C ASP A 420 -23.14 40.15 -15.52
N LEU A 421 -23.49 39.96 -14.24
CA LEU A 421 -22.61 40.24 -13.11
C LEU A 421 -21.62 39.09 -12.94
N GLY A 422 -20.32 39.38 -12.93
CA GLY A 422 -19.27 38.37 -12.80
C GLY A 422 -19.11 37.91 -11.34
N SER A 423 -19.00 38.87 -10.43
CA SER A 423 -18.83 38.63 -8.99
C SER A 423 -19.63 39.60 -8.13
N VAL A 424 -20.05 39.11 -6.97
CA VAL A 424 -20.68 39.89 -5.90
C VAL A 424 -19.81 39.78 -4.65
N LEU A 425 -19.54 40.90 -4.00
CA LEU A 425 -18.72 40.99 -2.80
C LEU A 425 -19.61 41.37 -1.63
N HIS A 426 -19.59 40.57 -0.57
CA HIS A 426 -20.26 40.87 0.69
C HIS A 426 -19.21 41.19 1.76
N GLY A 427 -19.39 42.29 2.48
CA GLY A 427 -18.46 42.72 3.53
C GLY A 427 -19.05 43.81 4.40
N THR A 428 -18.30 44.29 5.40
CA THR A 428 -18.77 45.42 6.20
C THR A 428 -18.76 46.71 5.37
N PRO A 429 -19.61 47.70 5.69
CA PRO A 429 -19.62 48.97 4.98
C PRO A 429 -18.25 49.65 4.89
N GLU A 430 -17.47 49.58 5.97
CA GLU A 430 -16.13 50.17 6.07
C GLU A 430 -15.12 49.45 5.17
N GLN A 431 -15.19 48.11 5.10
CA GLN A 431 -14.33 47.31 4.22
C GLN A 431 -14.63 47.61 2.74
N LEU A 432 -15.92 47.66 2.39
CA LEU A 432 -16.34 47.93 1.02
C LEU A 432 -16.11 49.40 0.62
N ASP A 433 -16.18 50.34 1.58
CA ASP A 433 -15.75 51.73 1.36
C ASP A 433 -14.28 51.79 0.98
N LEU A 434 -13.43 51.10 1.74
CA LEU A 434 -11.98 51.07 1.50
C LEU A 434 -11.64 50.44 0.14
N ILE A 435 -12.26 49.29 -0.18
CA ILE A 435 -12.09 48.59 -1.47
C ILE A 435 -12.59 49.44 -2.65
N GLY A 436 -13.75 50.09 -2.48
CA GLY A 436 -14.38 50.88 -3.53
C GLY A 436 -13.56 52.12 -3.95
N VAL A 437 -12.75 52.66 -3.04
CA VAL A 437 -11.92 53.86 -3.31
C VAL A 437 -10.45 53.54 -3.61
N ASP A 438 -10.02 52.29 -3.39
CA ASP A 438 -8.64 51.85 -3.63
C ASP A 438 -8.24 52.06 -5.10
N ALA A 439 -7.13 52.77 -5.31
CA ALA A 439 -6.66 53.12 -6.65
C ALA A 439 -6.20 51.90 -7.46
N GLU A 440 -5.63 50.90 -6.81
CA GLU A 440 -5.11 49.68 -7.45
C GLU A 440 -6.23 48.72 -7.84
N LEU A 441 -7.38 48.80 -7.16
CA LEU A 441 -8.57 47.99 -7.45
C LEU A 441 -9.56 48.67 -8.39
N ARG A 442 -9.36 49.95 -8.73
CA ARG A 442 -10.29 50.74 -9.55
C ARG A 442 -10.59 50.13 -10.93
N GLN A 443 -9.63 49.36 -11.46
CA GLN A 443 -9.76 48.61 -12.72
C GLN A 443 -10.84 47.51 -12.68
N LEU A 444 -11.25 47.07 -11.49
CA LEU A 444 -12.33 46.10 -11.33
C LEU A 444 -13.72 46.71 -11.55
N ALA A 445 -13.83 48.02 -11.77
CA ALA A 445 -15.09 48.70 -12.13
C ALA A 445 -16.24 48.36 -11.17
N TRP A 446 -16.05 48.70 -9.90
CA TRP A 446 -17.02 48.45 -8.83
C TRP A 446 -18.31 49.22 -9.04
N GLU A 447 -19.43 48.53 -8.90
CA GLU A 447 -20.73 49.13 -8.66
C GLU A 447 -21.16 48.80 -7.22
N ARG A 448 -21.84 49.73 -6.56
CA ARG A 448 -22.27 49.57 -5.16
C ARG A 448 -23.79 49.60 -5.06
N PRO A 449 -24.46 48.44 -5.12
CA PRO A 449 -25.92 48.37 -5.01
C PRO A 449 -26.42 48.80 -3.62
N ASP A 450 -25.66 48.47 -2.57
CA ASP A 450 -25.99 48.79 -1.18
C ASP A 450 -24.73 48.93 -0.30
N LEU A 451 -24.91 49.21 1.00
CA LEU A 451 -23.81 49.46 1.92
C LEU A 451 -22.93 48.23 2.18
N THR A 452 -23.47 47.03 2.01
CA THR A 452 -22.86 45.73 2.33
C THR A 452 -22.53 44.89 1.10
N THR A 453 -22.70 45.46 -0.10
CA THR A 453 -22.49 44.77 -1.37
C THR A 453 -21.71 45.62 -2.37
N LEU A 454 -20.66 45.05 -2.98
CA LEU A 454 -20.06 45.55 -4.22
C LEU A 454 -20.24 44.51 -5.33
N VAL A 455 -20.40 44.95 -6.57
CA VAL A 455 -20.50 44.05 -7.72
C VAL A 455 -19.52 44.46 -8.81
N THR A 456 -19.09 43.46 -9.59
CA THR A 456 -18.19 43.66 -10.72
C THR A 456 -18.44 42.61 -11.80
N LYS A 457 -18.14 42.95 -13.06
CA LYS A 457 -18.20 42.01 -14.19
C LYS A 457 -17.05 40.99 -14.22
N TYR A 458 -16.03 41.14 -13.37
CA TYR A 458 -14.88 40.23 -13.37
C TYR A 458 -15.19 38.90 -12.66
N PRO A 459 -14.56 37.78 -13.04
CA PRO A 459 -14.79 36.47 -12.41
C PRO A 459 -14.30 36.41 -10.95
N PRO A 460 -14.92 35.58 -10.09
CA PRO A 460 -14.62 35.56 -8.64
C PRO A 460 -13.16 35.35 -8.30
N HIS A 461 -12.48 34.40 -8.96
CA HIS A 461 -11.07 34.10 -8.71
C HIS A 461 -10.14 35.28 -9.05
N VAL A 462 -10.46 36.07 -10.08
CA VAL A 462 -9.68 37.27 -10.46
C VAL A 462 -9.84 38.33 -9.39
N VAL A 463 -11.08 38.51 -8.92
CA VAL A 463 -11.39 39.51 -7.88
C VAL A 463 -10.75 39.13 -6.55
N ALA A 464 -10.88 37.87 -6.13
CA ALA A 464 -10.25 37.38 -4.90
C ALA A 464 -8.71 37.50 -4.96
N SER A 465 -8.09 37.20 -6.11
CA SER A 465 -6.65 37.39 -6.29
C SER A 465 -6.24 38.85 -6.17
N ALA A 466 -6.96 39.77 -6.85
CA ALA A 466 -6.66 41.20 -6.81
C ALA A 466 -6.83 41.80 -5.40
N LEU A 467 -7.87 41.38 -4.67
CA LEU A 467 -8.07 41.75 -3.27
C LEU A 467 -6.92 41.24 -2.39
N GLY A 468 -6.52 39.98 -2.60
CA GLY A 468 -5.38 39.37 -1.90
C GLY A 468 -4.05 40.10 -2.16
N ASP A 469 -3.78 40.49 -3.41
CA ASP A 469 -2.58 41.25 -3.78
C ASP A 469 -2.50 42.61 -3.05
N GLN A 470 -3.66 43.24 -2.81
CA GLN A 470 -3.79 44.48 -2.05
C GLN A 470 -4.01 44.26 -0.55
N ARG A 471 -3.82 43.02 -0.06
CA ARG A 471 -3.94 42.64 1.36
C ARG A 471 -5.33 42.85 1.97
N TYR A 472 -6.37 42.91 1.17
CA TYR A 472 -7.74 42.78 1.66
C TYR A 472 -8.04 41.30 1.92
N PRO A 473 -8.43 40.91 3.14
CA PRO A 473 -8.82 39.53 3.42
C PRO A 473 -10.11 39.23 2.65
N ALA A 474 -9.99 38.48 1.56
CA ALA A 474 -11.10 38.11 0.69
C ALA A 474 -11.16 36.59 0.54
N VAL A 475 -12.38 36.06 0.49
CA VAL A 475 -12.64 34.61 0.43
C VAL A 475 -13.64 34.30 -0.64
N LEU A 476 -13.42 33.20 -1.36
CA LEU A 476 -14.38 32.71 -2.34
C LEU A 476 -15.48 31.91 -1.63
N ALA A 477 -16.73 32.27 -1.89
CA ALA A 477 -17.89 31.47 -1.53
C ALA A 477 -17.76 30.06 -2.14
N ALA A 478 -18.36 29.05 -1.49
CA ALA A 478 -18.19 27.65 -1.88
C ALA A 478 -18.52 27.38 -3.37
N GLY A 479 -19.58 28.00 -3.91
CA GLY A 479 -19.97 27.88 -5.32
C GLY A 479 -19.11 28.69 -6.32
N ALA A 480 -18.22 29.55 -5.82
CA ALA A 480 -17.35 30.43 -6.61
C ALA A 480 -15.88 29.96 -6.66
N ARG A 481 -15.53 28.89 -5.93
CA ARG A 481 -14.19 28.31 -5.92
C ARG A 481 -13.89 27.55 -7.22
N PRO A 482 -12.74 27.79 -7.87
CA PRO A 482 -12.27 26.89 -8.91
C PRO A 482 -11.90 25.54 -8.29
N GLU A 483 -12.19 24.44 -8.99
CA GLU A 483 -11.68 23.11 -8.62
C GLU A 483 -10.14 23.15 -8.61
N THR A 484 -9.55 23.12 -7.42
CA THR A 484 -8.10 23.22 -7.23
C THR A 484 -7.41 21.92 -7.65
N ARG A 485 -6.71 21.96 -8.78
CA ARG A 485 -5.59 21.05 -9.05
C ARG A 485 -4.32 21.61 -8.42
N SER A 486 -3.59 20.69 -7.79
CA SER A 486 -2.40 20.79 -6.93
C SER A 486 -1.39 21.90 -7.21
N GLY A 487 -0.78 22.35 -6.10
CA GLY A 487 0.18 23.46 -6.01
C GLY A 487 1.52 23.32 -6.74
N PRO A 488 2.42 24.31 -6.56
CA PRO A 488 3.60 24.51 -7.41
C PRO A 488 4.66 23.41 -7.22
N PRO A 489 5.43 23.08 -8.29
CA PRO A 489 6.31 21.93 -8.31
C PRO A 489 7.55 22.17 -7.43
N VAL A 490 7.68 21.39 -6.37
CA VAL A 490 8.95 21.22 -5.64
C VAL A 490 9.86 20.30 -6.48
N ARG A 491 11.17 20.54 -6.45
CA ARG A 491 12.18 19.70 -7.15
C ARG A 491 12.02 18.23 -6.73
N ARG A 492 11.46 17.42 -7.65
CA ARG A 492 11.30 15.98 -7.52
C ARG A 492 12.66 15.31 -7.30
N ARG A 493 12.74 14.48 -6.25
CA ARG A 493 13.69 13.36 -6.23
C ARG A 493 13.20 12.36 -7.27
N ALA A 494 14.11 11.77 -8.07
CA ALA A 494 13.68 10.72 -8.98
C ALA A 494 13.03 9.60 -8.13
N PRO A 495 11.78 9.19 -8.41
CA PRO A 495 11.12 8.16 -7.61
C PRO A 495 11.97 6.88 -7.67
N SER A 496 12.14 6.22 -6.52
CA SER A 496 12.56 4.82 -6.52
C SER A 496 11.49 4.04 -7.28
N ARG A 497 11.89 3.27 -8.31
CA ARG A 497 10.96 2.41 -9.05
C ARG A 497 10.29 1.46 -8.05
N SER A 498 8.97 1.29 -8.17
CA SER A 498 8.28 0.25 -7.42
C SER A 498 8.78 -1.14 -7.86
N PRO A 499 8.65 -2.19 -7.03
CA PRO A 499 9.01 -3.55 -7.42
C PRO A 499 8.39 -3.98 -8.76
N GLU A 500 7.14 -3.61 -9.00
CA GLU A 500 6.39 -3.89 -10.24
C GLU A 500 7.03 -3.18 -11.43
N GLN A 501 7.41 -1.91 -11.26
CA GLN A 501 8.12 -1.16 -12.29
C GLN A 501 9.50 -1.75 -12.58
N ALA A 502 10.20 -2.26 -11.56
CA ALA A 502 11.48 -2.93 -11.73
C ALA A 502 11.33 -4.28 -12.46
N ALA A 503 10.33 -5.08 -12.09
CA ALA A 503 10.03 -6.35 -12.76
C ALA A 503 9.66 -6.14 -14.23
N ARG A 504 8.76 -5.19 -14.51
CA ARG A 504 8.38 -4.81 -15.88
C ARG A 504 9.57 -4.34 -16.72
N ALA A 505 10.42 -3.48 -16.14
CA ALA A 505 11.63 -3.01 -16.82
C ALA A 505 12.66 -4.12 -17.07
N LEU A 506 12.71 -5.15 -16.21
CA LEU A 506 13.52 -6.35 -16.46
C LEU A 506 12.94 -7.16 -17.61
N VAL A 507 11.63 -7.45 -17.58
CA VAL A 507 10.96 -8.26 -18.62
C VAL A 507 11.08 -7.60 -19.99
N GLU A 508 10.81 -6.30 -20.10
CA GLU A 508 10.97 -5.54 -21.34
C GLU A 508 12.41 -5.66 -21.89
N ARG A 509 13.41 -5.57 -21.02
CA ARG A 509 14.82 -5.74 -21.39
C ARG A 509 15.13 -7.15 -21.89
N LEU A 510 14.63 -8.18 -21.20
CA LEU A 510 14.80 -9.58 -21.58
C LEU A 510 14.18 -9.88 -22.95
N ARG A 511 13.03 -9.27 -23.26
CA ARG A 511 12.42 -9.38 -24.60
C ARG A 511 13.23 -8.66 -25.65
N LEU A 512 13.66 -7.43 -25.40
CA LEU A 512 14.51 -6.68 -26.32
C LEU A 512 15.85 -7.36 -26.59
N THR A 513 16.46 -8.02 -25.60
CA THR A 513 17.69 -8.80 -25.82
C THR A 513 17.43 -10.06 -26.63
N THR A 514 16.28 -10.72 -26.44
CA THR A 514 15.87 -11.88 -27.25
C THR A 514 15.57 -11.50 -28.69
N GLU A 515 14.83 -10.41 -28.92
CA GLU A 515 14.55 -9.89 -30.27
C GLU A 515 15.83 -9.45 -31.02
N ARG A 516 16.84 -8.96 -30.31
CA ARG A 516 18.16 -8.65 -30.87
C ARG A 516 19.00 -9.91 -31.11
N GLY A 517 18.87 -10.93 -30.24
CA GLY A 517 19.57 -12.22 -30.33
C GLY A 517 19.02 -13.17 -31.38
N ASP A 518 17.72 -13.10 -31.71
CA ASP A 518 17.12 -13.84 -32.84
C ASP A 518 17.63 -13.34 -34.21
N ALA A 519 18.39 -12.24 -34.22
CA ALA A 519 19.15 -11.76 -35.38
C ALA A 519 20.65 -12.13 -35.35
N GLU A 520 21.14 -12.82 -34.30
CA GLU A 520 22.55 -13.24 -34.16
C GLU A 520 22.79 -14.62 -34.82
N PRO A 521 23.79 -14.77 -35.72
CA PRO A 521 24.08 -16.04 -36.39
C PRO A 521 24.53 -17.12 -35.38
N GLU A 522 24.16 -18.40 -35.61
CA GLU A 522 24.45 -19.61 -34.78
C GLU A 522 25.87 -19.67 -34.16
N GLN A 523 26.86 -19.04 -34.80
CA GLN A 523 28.25 -18.99 -34.34
C GLN A 523 28.46 -18.12 -33.08
N GLU A 524 27.67 -17.07 -32.87
CA GLU A 524 27.81 -16.20 -31.68
C GLU A 524 27.24 -16.88 -30.43
N TRP A 525 26.13 -17.63 -30.57
CA TRP A 525 25.61 -18.52 -29.54
C TRP A 525 26.62 -19.61 -29.15
N MET A 526 27.23 -20.28 -30.13
CA MET A 526 28.30 -21.26 -29.90
C MET A 526 29.53 -20.64 -29.22
N ALA A 527 29.93 -19.42 -29.60
CA ALA A 527 31.04 -18.72 -28.95
C ALA A 527 30.78 -18.52 -27.45
N ARG A 528 29.54 -18.15 -27.12
CA ARG A 528 29.12 -17.82 -25.75
C ARG A 528 29.03 -19.05 -24.87
N GLN A 529 28.51 -20.17 -25.39
CA GLN A 529 28.48 -21.46 -24.67
C GLN A 529 29.91 -21.94 -24.32
N ILE A 530 30.88 -21.69 -25.19
CA ILE A 530 32.27 -22.06 -24.95
C ILE A 530 32.95 -21.06 -23.99
N ASP A 531 32.65 -19.75 -24.05
CA ASP A 531 33.14 -18.76 -23.06
C ASP A 531 32.71 -19.12 -21.62
N MET A 532 31.50 -19.67 -21.46
CA MET A 532 31.02 -20.18 -20.17
C MET A 532 31.85 -21.37 -19.67
N ALA A 533 32.12 -22.34 -20.54
CA ALA A 533 32.97 -23.47 -20.20
C ALA A 533 34.42 -23.04 -19.87
N VAL A 534 34.91 -21.94 -20.48
CA VAL A 534 36.20 -21.32 -20.13
C VAL A 534 36.17 -20.77 -18.70
N ARG A 535 35.11 -20.06 -18.30
CA ARG A 535 34.98 -19.49 -16.94
C ARG A 535 34.87 -20.59 -15.88
N GLY A 536 34.11 -21.65 -16.16
CA GLY A 536 33.92 -22.80 -15.26
C GLY A 536 35.08 -23.82 -15.27
N ARG A 537 36.00 -23.74 -16.26
CA ARG A 537 36.99 -24.79 -16.56
C ARG A 537 36.35 -26.17 -16.75
N THR A 538 35.14 -26.21 -17.30
CA THR A 538 34.35 -27.44 -17.45
C THR A 538 34.71 -28.12 -18.77
N PRO A 539 34.90 -29.46 -18.79
CA PRO A 539 35.08 -30.20 -20.03
C PRO A 539 33.81 -30.13 -20.90
N ILE A 540 33.98 -29.93 -22.20
CA ILE A 540 32.89 -29.94 -23.19
C ILE A 540 33.26 -30.82 -24.39
N ARG A 541 32.27 -31.44 -25.03
CA ARG A 541 32.42 -32.16 -26.30
C ARG A 541 31.99 -31.26 -27.44
N ILE A 542 32.94 -30.92 -28.31
CA ILE A 542 32.73 -30.08 -29.49
C ILE A 542 32.79 -30.97 -30.75
N THR A 543 31.72 -30.98 -31.55
CA THR A 543 31.71 -31.67 -32.85
C THR A 543 32.09 -30.68 -33.94
N VAL A 544 33.14 -31.00 -34.70
CA VAL A 544 33.68 -30.15 -35.76
C VAL A 544 33.55 -30.83 -37.12
N ARG A 545 33.06 -30.11 -38.12
CA ARG A 545 33.03 -30.55 -39.51
C ARG A 545 34.42 -30.39 -40.15
N MET A 546 34.97 -31.50 -40.62
CA MET A 546 36.28 -31.59 -41.25
C MET A 546 36.19 -31.23 -42.74
N PRO A 547 37.33 -30.86 -43.39
CA PRO A 547 37.34 -30.50 -44.81
C PRO A 547 36.88 -31.60 -45.79
N ASP A 548 36.88 -32.85 -45.35
CA ASP A 548 36.38 -34.01 -46.12
C ASP A 548 34.87 -34.24 -45.96
N GLY A 549 34.18 -33.35 -45.23
CA GLY A 549 32.75 -33.43 -44.93
C GLY A 549 32.38 -34.36 -43.77
N SER A 550 33.35 -35.04 -43.15
CA SER A 550 33.10 -35.84 -41.95
C SER A 550 32.96 -34.97 -40.71
N GLU A 551 32.18 -35.40 -39.73
CA GLU A 551 32.03 -34.72 -38.44
C GLU A 551 32.79 -35.49 -37.36
N ARG A 552 33.59 -34.77 -36.57
CA ARG A 552 34.47 -35.38 -35.57
C ARG A 552 34.29 -34.72 -34.20
N PRO A 553 33.96 -35.49 -33.14
CA PRO A 553 33.87 -34.98 -31.79
C PRO A 553 35.24 -34.83 -31.13
N PHE A 554 35.39 -33.78 -30.32
CA PHE A 554 36.56 -33.51 -29.48
C PHE A 554 36.11 -33.17 -28.06
N SER A 555 36.54 -33.94 -27.05
CA SER A 555 36.36 -33.56 -25.64
C SER A 555 37.51 -32.63 -25.22
N ILE A 556 37.18 -31.38 -24.89
CA ILE A 556 38.15 -30.31 -24.64
C ILE A 556 37.78 -29.58 -23.35
N VAL A 557 38.78 -29.25 -22.53
CA VAL A 557 38.66 -28.23 -21.48
C VAL A 557 39.05 -26.89 -22.11
N PRO A 558 38.09 -26.01 -22.42
CA PRO A 558 38.37 -24.79 -23.16
C PRO A 558 39.07 -23.79 -22.23
N THR A 559 40.04 -23.07 -22.80
CA THR A 559 40.88 -22.10 -22.11
C THR A 559 40.63 -20.68 -22.61
N SER A 560 40.22 -20.52 -23.88
CA SER A 560 39.74 -19.24 -24.41
C SER A 560 38.91 -19.41 -25.68
N VAL A 561 38.06 -18.41 -25.95
CA VAL A 561 37.36 -18.23 -27.23
C VAL A 561 37.57 -16.79 -27.68
N ALA A 562 38.28 -16.60 -28.78
CA ALA A 562 38.54 -15.26 -29.32
C ALA A 562 38.83 -15.35 -30.82
N ALA A 563 38.49 -14.29 -31.56
CA ALA A 563 38.74 -14.19 -33.01
C ALA A 563 38.22 -15.39 -33.82
N GLY A 564 37.05 -15.93 -33.46
CA GLY A 564 36.43 -17.07 -34.14
C GLY A 564 37.17 -18.40 -33.96
N ARG A 565 37.97 -18.55 -32.88
CA ARG A 565 38.69 -19.78 -32.56
C ARG A 565 38.51 -20.14 -31.09
N VAL A 566 38.37 -21.44 -30.86
CA VAL A 566 38.30 -22.07 -29.55
C VAL A 566 39.64 -22.69 -29.26
N ARG A 567 40.26 -22.35 -28.13
CA ARG A 567 41.51 -22.94 -27.68
C ARG A 567 41.26 -23.69 -26.38
N GLY A 568 41.78 -24.90 -26.27
CA GLY A 568 41.61 -25.71 -25.07
C GLY A 568 42.46 -26.97 -25.07
N LYS A 569 42.45 -27.66 -23.95
CA LYS A 569 43.19 -28.92 -23.77
C LYS A 569 42.29 -30.10 -24.11
N ASP A 570 42.66 -30.89 -25.11
CA ASP A 570 41.96 -32.13 -25.47
C ASP A 570 42.23 -33.20 -24.40
N THR A 571 41.16 -33.71 -23.78
CA THR A 571 41.24 -34.66 -22.67
C THR A 571 41.57 -36.09 -23.10
N ALA A 572 41.35 -36.44 -24.38
CA ALA A 572 41.58 -37.78 -24.89
C ALA A 572 43.06 -38.02 -25.28
N VAL A 573 43.75 -36.98 -25.74
CA VAL A 573 45.15 -37.07 -26.20
C VAL A 573 46.12 -36.18 -25.43
N ASP A 574 45.65 -35.44 -24.43
CA ASP A 574 46.44 -34.54 -23.56
C ASP A 574 47.22 -33.45 -24.32
N VAL A 575 46.67 -32.98 -25.43
CA VAL A 575 47.30 -31.97 -26.31
C VAL A 575 46.46 -30.71 -26.39
N GLU A 576 47.12 -29.56 -26.44
CA GLU A 576 46.46 -28.27 -26.67
C GLU A 576 45.98 -28.16 -28.13
N ARG A 577 44.68 -27.91 -28.31
CA ARG A 577 44.05 -27.78 -29.63
C ARG A 577 43.46 -26.40 -29.82
N THR A 578 43.51 -25.93 -31.06
CA THR A 578 42.79 -24.73 -31.50
C THR A 578 41.85 -25.13 -32.63
N LEU A 579 40.55 -24.94 -32.43
CA LEU A 579 39.50 -25.30 -33.37
C LEU A 579 38.83 -24.02 -33.91
N PRO A 580 38.60 -23.90 -35.23
CA PRO A 580 37.83 -22.79 -35.78
C PRO A 580 36.36 -22.93 -35.39
N LEU A 581 35.81 -21.88 -34.79
CA LEU A 581 34.42 -21.84 -34.34
C LEU A 581 33.44 -22.02 -35.51
N SER A 582 33.82 -21.54 -36.71
CA SER A 582 33.02 -21.64 -37.92
C SER A 582 32.80 -23.07 -38.44
N LEU A 583 33.55 -24.05 -37.93
CA LEU A 583 33.41 -25.46 -38.29
C LEU A 583 32.74 -26.26 -37.17
N VAL A 584 32.40 -25.64 -36.05
CA VAL A 584 31.66 -26.29 -34.97
C VAL A 584 30.22 -26.47 -35.43
N VAL A 585 29.71 -27.68 -35.28
CA VAL A 585 28.35 -28.08 -35.68
C VAL A 585 27.50 -28.55 -34.49
N GLY A 586 28.12 -28.75 -33.32
CA GLY A 586 27.43 -29.08 -32.08
C GLY A 586 28.34 -28.98 -30.87
N ILE A 587 27.76 -28.64 -29.71
CA ILE A 587 28.45 -28.55 -28.43
C ILE A 587 27.59 -29.27 -27.39
N GLU A 588 28.17 -30.28 -26.75
CA GLU A 588 27.56 -31.01 -25.62
C GLU A 588 28.40 -30.74 -24.37
N SER A 589 27.75 -30.49 -23.23
CA SER A 589 28.46 -30.45 -21.95
C SER A 589 28.70 -31.89 -21.49
N ASP A 590 29.94 -32.25 -21.17
CA ASP A 590 30.21 -33.47 -20.40
C ASP A 590 29.90 -33.13 -18.92
N ALA A 591 28.60 -33.09 -18.57
CA ALA A 591 28.12 -32.95 -17.19
C ALA A 591 27.98 -34.32 -16.52
#